data_AF-A0A537MV33-F1
#
_entry.id   AF-A0A537MV33-F1
#
_cell.length_a   1.000
_cell.length_b   1.000
_cell.length_c   1.000
_cell.angle_alpha   90.00
_cell.angle_beta   90.00
_cell.angle_gamma   90.00
#
_symmetry.space_group_name_H-M   'P 1'
#
loop_
_entity.id
_entity.type
_entity.pdbx_description
1 polymer ?
#
loop_
_entity_poly.entity_id
_entity_poly.type
_entity_poly.pdbx_seq_one_letter_code
_entity_poly.pdbx_strand_id
1 'polypeptide(L)' 'MIRRARPEDHARVTEIRNSVTENVLGDPSRVTIEHYKWFEQNPGVWLWEEDGRILGFSAADTRDGSIWALFI' A
#
# COMPACT_ATOMS: atom_id res chain seq x y z
N MET A 1 -0.29 -4.93 -14.84
CA MET A 1 -0.28 -3.46 -15.03
C MET A 1 0.16 -2.79 -13.73
N ILE A 2 1.00 -1.76 -13.80
CA ILE A 2 1.30 -0.90 -12.65
C ILE A 2 0.45 0.36 -12.76
N ARG A 3 -0.29 0.73 -11.69
CA ARG A 3 -1.13 1.93 -11.66
C ARG A 3 -1.11 2.60 -10.30
N ARG A 4 -1.54 3.87 -10.26
CA ARG A 4 -1.75 4.57 -8.99
C ARG A 4 -2.91 3.93 -8.23
N ALA A 5 -2.76 3.86 -6.91
CA ALA A 5 -3.86 3.52 -6.03
C ALA A 5 -4.94 4.61 -6.07
N ARG A 6 -6.16 4.19 -5.79
CA ARG A 6 -7.34 5.02 -5.60
C ARG A 6 -7.96 4.70 -4.25
N PRO A 7 -8.84 5.55 -3.71
CA PRO A 7 -9.46 5.32 -2.41
C PRO A 7 -10.17 3.96 -2.28
N GLU A 8 -10.75 3.45 -3.37
CA GLU A 8 -11.37 2.12 -3.41
C GLU A 8 -10.40 0.96 -3.17
N ASP A 9 -9.09 1.15 -3.36
CA ASP A 9 -8.09 0.09 -3.21
C ASP A 9 -7.63 -0.12 -1.75
N HIS A 10 -7.99 0.78 -0.82
CA HIS A 10 -7.48 0.76 0.56
C HIS A 10 -7.72 -0.54 1.31
N ALA A 11 -8.89 -1.14 1.11
CA ALA A 11 -9.23 -2.41 1.75
C ALA A 11 -8.26 -3.52 1.31
N ARG A 12 -7.97 -3.59 0.00
CA ARG A 12 -7.06 -4.60 -0.57
C ARG A 12 -5.60 -4.34 -0.21
N VAL A 13 -5.16 -3.08 -0.20
CA VAL A 13 -3.81 -2.71 0.27
C VAL A 13 -3.60 -3.10 1.73
N THR A 14 -4.60 -2.84 2.59
CA THR A 14 -4.56 -3.22 4.01
C THR A 14 -4.52 -4.74 4.20
N GLU A 15 -5.27 -5.48 3.38
CA GLU A 15 -5.24 -6.95 3.38
C GLU A 15 -3.84 -7.48 3.05
N ILE A 16 -3.23 -7.05 1.94
CA ILE A 16 -1.88 -7.47 1.51
C ILE A 16 -0.84 -7.18 2.60
N ARG A 17 -0.87 -5.96 3.16
CA ARG A 17 0.02 -5.53 4.24
C ARG A 17 -0.07 -6.42 5.49
N ASN A 18 -1.25 -6.96 5.77
CA ASN A 18 -1.49 -7.81 6.94
C ASN A 18 -1.36 -9.31 6.64
N SER A 19 -1.25 -9.73 5.37
CA SER A 19 -1.11 -11.14 4.99
C SER A 19 0.33 -11.64 4.94
N VAL A 20 1.32 -10.74 4.95
CA VAL A 20 2.74 -11.12 4.90
C VAL A 20 3.20 -11.81 6.19
N THR A 21 4.24 -12.65 6.08
CA THR A 21 4.81 -13.40 7.21
C THR A 21 6.14 -12.85 7.71
N GLU A 22 6.88 -12.10 6.89
CA GLU A 22 8.18 -11.54 7.25
C GLU A 22 8.05 -10.23 8.05
N ASN A 23 7.13 -9.35 7.65
CA ASN A 23 6.91 -8.04 8.27
C ASN A 23 5.56 -7.95 8.99
N VAL A 24 5.25 -8.96 9.80
CA VAL A 24 3.99 -9.01 10.57
C VAL A 24 3.99 -7.89 11.61
N LEU A 25 2.89 -7.15 11.72
CA LEU A 25 2.69 -6.28 12.88
C LEU A 25 2.33 -7.12 14.10
N GLY A 26 2.96 -6.81 15.24
CA GLY A 26 2.49 -7.34 16.52
C GLY A 26 1.03 -6.92 16.86
N ASP A 27 0.56 -5.80 16.32
CA ASP A 27 -0.84 -5.37 16.41
C ASP A 27 -1.28 -4.79 15.05
N PRO A 28 -2.16 -5.49 14.30
CA PRO A 28 -2.65 -5.05 12.99
C PRO A 28 -3.34 -3.67 12.99
N SER A 29 -3.83 -3.20 14.14
CA SER A 29 -4.51 -1.90 14.25
C SER A 29 -3.55 -0.71 14.22
N ARG A 30 -2.22 -0.94 14.34
CA ARG A 30 -1.21 0.13 14.32
C ARG A 30 -1.11 0.85 12.97
N VAL A 31 -1.64 0.27 11.90
CA VAL A 31 -1.79 0.96 10.61
C VAL A 31 -3.26 1.15 10.32
N THR A 32 -3.71 2.40 10.39
CA THR A 32 -5.10 2.81 10.18
C THR A 32 -5.27 3.48 8.82
N ILE A 33 -6.53 3.66 8.39
CA ILE A 33 -6.86 4.46 7.20
C ILE A 33 -6.26 5.87 7.28
N GLU A 34 -6.21 6.47 8.47
CA GLU A 34 -5.64 7.79 8.69
C GLU A 34 -4.15 7.89 8.31
N HIS A 35 -3.38 6.79 8.44
CA HIS A 35 -1.99 6.76 8.00
C HIS A 35 -1.85 6.77 6.48
N TYR A 36 -2.90 6.42 5.74
CA TYR A 36 -2.94 6.51 4.28
C TYR A 36 -3.35 7.90 3.78
N LYS A 37 -3.86 8.81 4.64
CA LYS A 37 -4.32 10.16 4.21
C LYS A 37 -3.26 10.95 3.46
N TRP A 38 -1.98 10.83 3.85
CA TRP A 38 -0.91 11.49 3.11
C TRP A 38 -0.75 10.90 1.71
N PHE A 39 -0.87 9.58 1.57
CA PHE A 39 -0.80 8.85 0.31
C PHE A 39 -2.05 9.01 -0.58
N GLU A 40 -3.20 9.37 0.00
CA GLU A 40 -4.38 9.76 -0.78
C GLU A 40 -4.14 11.09 -1.53
N GLN A 41 -3.39 12.01 -0.90
CA GLN A 41 -3.10 13.34 -1.43
C GLN A 41 -1.81 13.39 -2.25
N ASN A 42 -0.88 12.47 -2.00
CA ASN A 42 0.42 12.39 -2.66
C ASN A 42 0.50 11.03 -3.35
N PRO A 43 0.73 10.96 -4.67
CA PRO A 43 0.61 9.75 -5.49
C PRO A 43 1.77 8.75 -5.27
N GLY A 44 2.14 8.54 -4.01
CA GLY A 44 3.21 7.66 -3.58
C GLY A 44 2.82 6.19 -3.60
N VAL A 45 1.51 5.85 -3.62
CA VAL A 45 1.09 4.44 -3.64
C VAL A 45 0.85 3.95 -5.06
N TRP A 46 1.60 2.92 -5.42
CA TRP A 46 1.50 2.23 -6.71
C TRP A 46 1.14 0.78 -6.49
N LEU A 47 0.24 0.28 -7.33
CA LEU A 47 -0.30 -1.07 -7.27
C LEU A 47 0.20 -1.87 -8.46
N TRP A 48 0.53 -3.13 -8.23
CA TRP A 48 0.64 -4.13 -9.28
C TRP A 48 -0.70 -4.89 -9.39
N GLU A 49 -1.35 -4.75 -10.54
CA GLU A 49 -2.60 -5.43 -10.87
C GLU A 49 -2.39 -6.46 -11.98
N GLU A 50 -2.92 -7.66 -11.81
CA GLU A 50 -2.94 -8.73 -12.81
C GLU A 50 -4.29 -9.47 -12.74
N ASP A 51 -4.91 -9.73 -13.89
CA ASP A 51 -6.23 -10.38 -13.99
C ASP A 51 -7.32 -9.75 -13.08
N GLY A 52 -7.32 -8.42 -12.97
CA GLY A 52 -8.26 -7.66 -12.14
C GLY A 52 -8.01 -7.78 -10.63
N ARG A 53 -6.87 -8.34 -10.22
CA ARG A 53 -6.47 -8.49 -8.82
C ARG A 53 -5.23 -7.67 -8.52
N ILE A 54 -5.27 -6.95 -7.41
CA ILE A 54 -4.07 -6.29 -6.88
C ILE A 54 -3.25 -7.35 -6.16
N LEU A 55 -2.05 -7.61 -6.67
CA LEU A 55 -1.13 -8.63 -6.14
C LEU A 55 -0.11 -8.02 -5.18
N GLY A 56 0.24 -6.74 -5.35
CA GLY A 56 1.19 -6.06 -4.49
C GLY A 56 1.08 -4.56 -4.58
N PHE A 57 1.81 -3.87 -3.71
CA PHE A 57 1.89 -2.42 -3.73
C PHE A 57 3.25 -1.91 -3.24
N SER A 58 3.57 -0.69 -3.64
CA SER A 58 4.62 0.10 -3.01
C SER A 58 4.06 1.42 -2.50
N ALA A 59 4.67 1.96 -1.45
CA ALA A 59 4.48 3.34 -1.01
C ALA A 59 5.82 4.06 -1.06
N ALA A 60 5.95 4.96 -2.04
CA ALA A 60 7.10 5.81 -2.27
C ALA A 60 6.87 7.20 -1.67
N ASP A 61 7.90 7.76 -1.07
CA ASP A 61 7.92 9.18 -0.73
C ASP A 61 8.33 9.98 -1.98
N THR A 62 7.40 10.77 -2.52
CA THR A 62 7.63 11.55 -3.73
C THR A 62 8.57 12.75 -3.51
N ARG A 63 8.92 13.09 -2.27
CA ARG A 63 9.81 14.21 -1.93
C ARG A 63 11.28 13.87 -2.17
N ASP A 64 11.67 12.62 -1.91
CA ASP A 64 13.06 12.16 -1.99
C ASP A 64 13.25 10.86 -2.80
N GLY A 65 12.18 10.24 -3.27
CA GLY A 65 12.22 9.02 -4.07
C GLY A 65 12.45 7.74 -3.27
N SER A 66 12.42 7.81 -1.93
CA SER A 66 12.57 6.63 -1.08
C SER A 66 11.34 5.72 -1.12
N ILE A 67 11.54 4.43 -0.91
CA ILE A 67 10.46 3.45 -0.74
C ILE A 67 10.30 3.16 0.74
N TRP A 68 9.15 3.50 1.30
CA TRP A 68 8.82 3.27 2.70
C TRP A 68 8.15 1.90 2.92
N ALA A 69 7.41 1.43 1.92
CA ALA A 69 6.71 0.16 1.96
C ALA A 69 6.75 -0.52 0.59
N LEU A 70 6.97 -1.85 0.57
CA LEU A 70 6.87 -2.69 -0.61
C LEU A 70 6.35 -4.06 -0.17
N PHE A 71 5.23 -4.49 -0.73
CA PHE A 71 4.54 -5.73 -0.37
C PHE A 71 4.06 -6.45 -1.63
N ILE A 72 4.14 -7.79 -1.61
CA ILE A 72 3.70 -8.74 -2.64
C ILE A 72 3.06 -9.93 -1.93
#